data_AF-A0A4V0HXT5-F1
#
_entry.id   AF-A0A4V0HXT5-F1
#
_cell.length_a   1.000
_cell.length_b   1.000
_cell.length_c   1.000
_cell.angle_alpha   90.00
_cell.angle_beta   90.00
_cell.angle_gamma   90.00
#
_symmetry.space_group_name_H-M   'P 1'
#
loop_
_entity.id
_entity.type
_entity.pdbx_description
1 polymer ?
#
loop_
_entity_poly.entity_id
_entity_poly.type
_entity_poly.pdbx_seq_one_letter_code
_entity_poly.pdbx_strand_id
1 'polypeptide(L)' 'MHTVRTRVAIYVDRESGQWVVRDPEGDFWTLPPTDTPWDDRRPFCPTEGTELEPVPGHYRYMLRLPHG' A
#
# COMPACT_ATOMS: atom_id res chain seq x y z
N MET A 1 -5.84 -17.96 -20.38
CA MET A 1 -4.98 -17.21 -19.43
C MET A 1 -5.90 -16.50 -18.46
N HIS A 2 -5.89 -16.90 -17.18
CA HIS A 2 -6.64 -16.15 -16.17
C HIS A 2 -5.83 -14.88 -15.89
N THR A 3 -6.31 -13.73 -16.35
CA THR A 3 -5.79 -12.44 -15.89
C THR A 3 -6.08 -12.37 -14.40
N VAL A 4 -5.10 -12.75 -13.58
CA VAL A 4 -5.13 -12.47 -12.14
C VAL A 4 -5.17 -10.95 -12.07
N ARG A 5 -6.34 -10.38 -11.80
CA ARG A 5 -6.49 -8.95 -11.53
C ARG A 5 -5.67 -8.69 -10.26
N THR A 6 -4.42 -8.25 -10.40
CA THR A 6 -3.57 -7.89 -9.28
C THR A 6 -4.19 -6.69 -8.59
N ARG A 7 -5.01 -6.95 -7.56
CA ARG A 7 -5.70 -5.89 -6.82
C ARG A 7 -4.67 -5.14 -5.98
N VAL A 8 -4.77 -3.82 -5.97
CA VAL A 8 -4.06 -2.95 -5.03
C VAL A 8 -4.27 -3.49 -3.62
N ALA A 9 -3.20 -3.89 -2.93
CA ALA A 9 -3.26 -4.37 -1.56
C ALA A 9 -2.72 -3.29 -0.62
N ILE A 10 -3.33 -3.13 0.55
CA ILE A 10 -2.87 -2.20 1.57
C ILE A 10 -2.40 -3.02 2.76
N TYR A 11 -1.28 -2.57 3.32
CA TYR A 11 -0.64 -3.11 4.50
C TYR A 11 -0.35 -1.96 5.48
N VAL A 12 -0.17 -2.32 6.74
CA VAL A 12 0.50 -1.47 7.72
C VAL A 12 1.83 -2.12 8.08
N ASP A 13 2.91 -1.34 8.03
CA ASP A 13 4.19 -1.73 8.62
C ASP A 13 4.07 -1.59 10.13
N ARG A 14 4.21 -2.71 10.84
CA ARG A 14 4.03 -2.75 12.30
C ARG A 14 5.13 -2.06 13.08
N GLU A 15 6.36 -2.10 12.57
CA GLU A 15 7.50 -1.50 13.27
C GLU A 15 7.39 0.03 13.26
N SER A 16 7.05 0.61 12.11
CA SER A 16 6.99 2.06 11.93
C SER A 16 5.58 2.64 12.07
N GLY A 17 4.54 1.81 12.09
CA GLY A 17 3.14 2.22 12.06
C GLY A 17 2.73 2.90 10.74
N GLN A 18 3.48 2.66 9.66
CA GLN A 18 3.29 3.36 8.39
C GLN A 18 2.39 2.58 7.43
N TRP A 19 1.61 3.29 6.65
CA TRP A 19 0.82 2.70 5.57
C TRP A 19 1.71 2.31 4.40
N VAL A 20 1.56 1.07 3.94
CA VAL A 20 2.25 0.52 2.78
C VAL A 20 1.21 0.02 1.77
N VAL A 21 1.37 0.40 0.51
CA VAL A 21 0.51 -0.06 -0.58
C VAL A 21 1.34 -0.88 -1.55
N ARG A 22 0.82 -2.03 -1.94
CA ARG A 22 1.33 -2.79 -3.08
C ARG A 22 0.42 -2.55 -4.27
N ASP A 23 0.98 -2.03 -5.35
CA ASP A 23 0.24 -1.76 -6.58
C ASP A 23 0.03 -3.04 -7.41
N PRO A 24 -0.71 -2.96 -8.55
CA PRO A 24 -0.94 -4.10 -9.42
C PRO A 24 0.32 -4.65 -10.12
N GLU A 25 1.36 -3.83 -10.25
CA GLU A 25 2.65 -4.22 -10.85
C GLU A 25 3.51 -4.99 -9.82
N GLY A 26 3.18 -4.82 -8.55
CA GLY A 26 3.79 -5.51 -7.42
C GLY A 26 4.76 -4.64 -6.64
N ASP A 27 4.90 -3.37 -7.02
CA ASP A 27 5.77 -2.41 -6.34
C ASP A 27 5.13 -1.94 -5.04
N PHE A 28 6.00 -1.62 -4.07
CA PHE A 28 5.60 -1.20 -2.73
C PHE A 28 5.85 0.29 -2.55
N TRP A 29 4.87 0.95 -1.94
CA TRP A 29 4.83 2.38 -1.72
C TRP A 29 4.47 2.68 -0.28
N THR A 30 5.22 3.56 0.37
CA THR A 30 4.81 4.15 1.65
C THR A 30 3.99 5.39 1.42
N LEU A 31 2.98 5.57 2.27
CA LEU A 31 2.11 6.74 2.23
C LEU A 31 2.44 7.67 3.42
N PRO A 32 2.91 8.89 3.17
CA PRO A 32 3.08 9.87 4.24
C PRO A 32 1.70 10.35 4.76
N PRO A 33 1.61 10.81 6.01
CA PRO A 33 0.38 11.34 6.58
C PRO A 33 0.09 12.78 6.08
N THR A 34 -0.11 12.95 4.77
CA THR A 34 -0.49 14.22 4.13
C THR A 34 -1.96 14.19 3.69
N ASP A 35 -2.48 15.32 3.20
CA ASP A 35 -3.84 15.40 2.63
C ASP A 35 -4.00 14.58 1.34
N THR A 36 -2.90 14.32 0.64
CA THR A 36 -2.82 13.59 -0.64
C THR A 36 -1.78 12.47 -0.58
N PRO A 37 -1.99 11.46 0.28
CA PRO A 37 -0.96 10.46 0.61
C PRO A 37 -0.50 9.65 -0.58
N TRP A 38 -1.39 9.40 -1.55
CA TRP A 38 -1.06 8.66 -2.76
C TRP A 38 -0.21 9.45 -3.75
N ASP A 39 -0.42 10.77 -3.86
CA ASP A 39 0.36 11.63 -4.74
C ASP A 39 1.78 11.85 -4.19
N ASP A 40 1.90 11.89 -2.86
CA ASP A 40 3.16 12.04 -2.13
C ASP A 40 3.85 10.70 -1.81
N ARG A 41 3.37 9.60 -2.39
CA ARG A 41 3.88 8.26 -2.09
C ARG A 41 5.37 8.14 -2.37
N ARG A 42 6.06 7.32 -1.57
CA ARG A 42 7.50 7.08 -1.71
C ARG A 42 7.78 5.60 -1.96
N PRO A 43 8.78 5.27 -2.79
CA PRO A 43 9.17 3.90 -3.01
C PRO A 43 9.57 3.28 -1.67
N PHE A 44 9.12 2.05 -1.44
CA PHE A 44 9.41 1.30 -0.24
C PHE A 44 9.91 -0.08 -0.61
N CYS A 45 11.03 -0.49 -0.03
CA CYS A 45 11.55 -1.84 -0.18
C CYS A 45 11.42 -2.55 1.17
N PRO A 46 10.43 -3.44 1.36
CA PRO A 46 10.36 -4.25 2.58
C PRO A 46 11.65 -5.07 2.72
N THR A 47 12.20 -5.09 3.93
CA THR A 47 13.37 -5.91 4.28
C THR A 47 12.90 -7.19 4.99
N GLU A 48 13.81 -8.13 5.27
CA GLU A 48 13.47 -9.37 5.97
C GLU A 48 12.86 -9.16 7.37
N GLY A 49 13.08 -7.99 7.99
CA GLY A 49 12.48 -7.63 9.28
C GLY A 49 11.11 -6.95 9.17
N THR A 50 10.69 -6.52 7.99
CA THR A 50 9.46 -5.75 7.82
C THR A 50 8.22 -6.63 8.01
N GLU A 51 7.47 -6.37 9.07
CA GLU A 51 6.19 -7.02 9.35
C GLU A 51 5.03 -6.23 8.72
N LEU A 52 4.65 -6.62 7.51
CA LEU A 52 3.49 -6.05 6.82
C LEU A 52 2.20 -6.79 7.16
N GLU A 53 1.30 -6.12 7.89
CA GLU A 53 -0.03 -6.64 8.18
C GLU A 53 -1.07 -6.17 7.15
N PRO A 54 -1.80 -7.08 6.48
CA PRO A 54 -2.80 -6.70 5.49
C PRO A 54 -3.99 -6.01 6.16
N VAL A 55 -4.43 -4.88 5.60
CA VAL A 55 -5.60 -4.18 6.11
C VAL A 55 -6.84 -4.38 5.23
N PRO A 56 -8.04 -4.28 5.80
CA PRO A 56 -9.27 -4.34 5.05
C PRO A 56 -9.38 -3.26 3.96
N GLY A 57 -10.04 -3.61 2.86
CA GLY A 57 -10.14 -2.75 1.69
C GLY A 57 -10.91 -1.43 1.87
N HIS A 58 -11.62 -1.21 2.99
CA HIS A 58 -12.32 0.06 3.23
C HIS A 58 -11.36 1.23 3.48
N TYR A 59 -10.13 0.96 3.94
CA TYR A 59 -9.09 1.98 4.07
C TYR A 59 -8.62 2.54 2.72
N ARG A 60 -8.90 1.88 1.59
CA ARG A 60 -8.60 2.40 0.24
C ARG A 60 -9.27 3.76 0.00
N TYR A 61 -10.50 3.92 0.48
CA TYR A 61 -11.24 5.19 0.34
C TYR A 61 -10.63 6.31 1.18
N MET A 62 -10.19 5.99 2.40
CA MET A 62 -9.52 6.96 3.28
C MET A 62 -8.17 7.41 2.71
N LEU A 63 -7.44 6.49 2.09
CA LEU A 63 -6.12 6.73 1.49
C LEU A 63 -6.20 7.26 0.04
N ARG A 64 -7.41 7.49 -0.48
CA ARG A 64 -7.67 7.99 -1.85
C ARG A 64 -6.91 7.21 -2.93
N LEU A 65 -6.79 5.90 -2.74
CA LEU A 65 -6.06 5.07 -3.70
C LEU A 65 -6.80 4.98 -5.03
N PRO A 66 -6.08 4.94 -6.16
CA PRO A 66 -6.72 4.82 -7.46
C PRO A 66 -7.53 3.52 -7.54
N HIS A 67 -8.74 3.63 -8.04
CA HIS A 67 -9.56 2.49 -8.39
C HIS A 67 -8.96 1.86 -9.65
N GLY A 68 -8.12 0.83 -9.47
CA GLY A 68 -7.64 -0.01 -10.57
C GLY A 68 -8.74 -0.82 -11.24
#